data_AF-A0A8S8XMH4-F1
#
_entry.id   AF-A0A8S8XMH4-F1
#
_cell.length_a   1.000
_cell.length_b   1.000
_cell.length_c   1.000
_cell.angle_alpha   90.00
_cell.angle_beta   90.00
_cell.angle_gamma   90.00
#
_symmetry.space_group_name_H-M   'P 1'
#
loop_
_entity.id
_entity.type
_entity.pdbx_description
1 polymer ?
#
loop_
_entity_poly.entity_id
_entity_poly.type
_entity_poly.pdbx_seq_one_letter_code
_entity_poly.pdbx_strand_id
1 'polypeptide(L)'
;MDVLPKDNAILWPVLVAVVLPAIITWAVWRRGEEDLMQLRLTGNEVGVIPDGMTLDEWESEDRSSHPVEMLSPRGILATPMVAGMLFGQLCDGLATMVGIDYFGFSEKHPLSDAVIQFGNDLDILAEGAWLFFLVKATLAGLIVWMFSELRIESRQQHLRVLIVLAVMIVGMAPGLRGIGRLILGV
;
A
#
# COMPACT_ATOMS: atom_id res chain seq x y z
N MET A 1 37.04 20.29 -11.50
CA MET A 1 35.94 19.63 -10.76
C MET A 1 34.67 20.33 -11.18
N ASP A 2 34.10 19.92 -12.31
CA ASP A 2 32.85 20.46 -12.82
C ASP A 2 31.71 19.78 -12.06
N VAL A 3 31.17 20.56 -11.12
CA VAL A 3 30.23 20.12 -10.10
C VAL A 3 28.82 20.27 -10.66
N LEU A 4 28.16 19.13 -10.85
CA LEU A 4 26.71 18.92 -11.03
C LEU A 4 26.03 19.59 -12.26
N PRO A 5 25.36 18.82 -13.14
CA PRO A 5 24.47 19.40 -14.14
C PRO A 5 23.32 20.10 -13.43
N LYS A 6 23.18 21.41 -13.67
CA LYS A 6 21.94 22.14 -13.48
C LYS A 6 20.91 21.53 -14.44
N ASP A 7 19.67 21.38 -13.98
CA ASP A 7 18.48 20.95 -14.74
C ASP A 7 18.05 19.48 -14.60
N ASN A 8 18.15 18.91 -13.40
CA ASN A 8 17.46 17.67 -13.04
C ASN A 8 16.04 17.93 -12.50
N ALA A 9 15.23 18.70 -13.24
CA ALA A 9 13.82 18.95 -12.90
C ALA A 9 13.00 17.64 -12.75
N ILE A 10 13.51 16.54 -13.32
CA ILE A 10 12.93 15.20 -13.24
C ILE A 10 13.29 14.46 -11.94
N LEU A 11 14.47 14.70 -11.38
CA LEU A 11 15.00 13.91 -10.26
C LEU A 11 14.19 14.12 -8.98
N TRP A 12 13.80 15.37 -8.70
CA TRP A 12 13.04 15.71 -7.50
C TRP A 12 11.62 15.08 -7.50
N PRO A 13 10.81 15.23 -8.55
CA PRO A 13 9.57 14.48 -8.77
C PRO A 13 9.67 12.96 -8.53
N VAL A 14 10.66 12.31 -9.15
CA VAL A 14 10.88 10.86 -9.02
C VAL A 14 11.28 10.48 -7.59
N LEU A 15 12.14 11.29 -6.96
CA LEU A 15 12.51 11.09 -5.56
C LEU A 15 11.29 11.19 -4.65
N VAL A 16 10.43 12.18 -4.83
CA VAL A 16 9.19 12.31 -4.04
C VAL A 16 8.29 11.09 -4.26
N ALA A 17 8.08 10.67 -5.51
CA ALA A 17 7.21 9.55 -5.86
C ALA A 17 7.69 8.18 -5.34
N VAL A 18 8.97 8.05 -4.93
CA VAL A 18 9.56 6.80 -4.41
C VAL A 18 9.89 6.88 -2.92
N VAL A 19 10.56 7.95 -2.49
CA VAL A 19 11.05 8.13 -1.12
C VAL A 19 9.89 8.34 -0.16
N LEU A 20 8.87 9.13 -0.52
CA LEU A 20 7.72 9.34 0.35
C LEU A 20 6.93 8.05 0.62
N PRO A 21 6.55 7.23 -0.40
CA PRO A 21 5.97 5.91 -0.15
C PRO A 21 6.87 5.02 0.70
N ALA A 22 8.19 5.02 0.45
CA ALA A 22 9.12 4.21 1.23
C ALA A 22 9.13 4.60 2.72
N ILE A 23 9.14 5.91 3.02
CA ILE A 23 9.06 6.42 4.39
C ILE A 23 7.73 6.03 5.05
N ILE A 24 6.60 6.20 4.35
CA ILE A 24 5.27 5.84 4.88
C ILE A 24 5.21 4.34 5.15
N THR A 25 5.61 3.51 4.20
CA THR A 25 5.64 2.06 4.35
C THR A 25 6.56 1.62 5.49
N TRP A 26 7.74 2.23 5.63
CA TRP A 26 8.63 1.96 6.75
C TRP A 26 8.03 2.37 8.10
N ALA A 27 7.36 3.52 8.16
CA ALA A 27 6.69 3.98 9.38
C ALA A 27 5.55 3.03 9.77
N VAL A 28 4.80 2.50 8.81
CA VAL A 28 3.75 1.48 9.05
C VAL A 28 4.37 0.17 9.50
N TRP A 29 5.44 -0.29 8.84
CA TRP A 29 6.17 -1.51 9.23
C TRP A 29 6.61 -1.47 10.68
N ARG A 30 7.24 -0.36 11.10
CA ARG A 30 7.73 -0.19 12.47
C ARG A 30 6.65 -0.30 13.54
N ARG A 31 5.40 0.01 13.21
CA ARG A 31 4.29 -0.13 14.17
C ARG A 31 3.88 -1.58 14.41
N GLY A 32 4.17 -2.48 13.48
CA GLY A 32 3.81 -3.90 13.58
C GLY A 32 4.96 -4.83 13.94
N GLU A 33 6.21 -4.34 13.93
CA GLU A 33 7.40 -5.16 14.04
C GLU A 33 7.50 -5.90 15.37
N GLU A 34 7.20 -5.21 16.47
CA GLU A 34 7.20 -5.79 17.82
C GLU A 34 6.14 -6.89 17.97
N ASP A 35 4.90 -6.62 17.53
CA ASP A 35 3.79 -7.54 17.64
C ASP A 35 3.97 -8.77 16.74
N LEU A 36 4.52 -8.58 15.53
CA LEU A 36 4.88 -9.67 14.64
C LEU A 36 5.94 -10.58 15.26
N MET A 37 6.96 -9.98 15.89
CA MET A 37 8.02 -10.73 16.55
C MET A 37 7.47 -11.54 17.73
N GLN A 38 6.66 -10.91 18.59
CA GLN A 38 6.02 -11.57 19.72
C GLN A 38 5.12 -12.73 19.27
N LEU A 39 4.35 -12.53 18.20
CA LEU A 39 3.48 -13.58 17.67
C LEU A 39 4.28 -14.78 17.18
N ARG A 40 5.39 -14.55 16.46
CA ARG A 40 6.29 -15.62 16.01
C ARG A 40 6.95 -16.38 17.16
N LEU A 41 7.27 -15.71 18.26
CA LEU A 41 7.80 -16.35 19.46
C LEU A 41 6.78 -17.29 20.12
N THR A 42 5.48 -17.02 19.98
CA THR A 42 4.42 -17.92 20.45
C THR A 42 4.15 -19.10 19.51
N GLY A 43 4.87 -19.21 18.40
CA GLY A 43 4.67 -20.26 17.40
C GLY A 43 3.45 -20.05 16.50
N ASN A 44 2.86 -18.84 16.53
CA ASN A 44 1.68 -18.50 15.73
C ASN A 44 2.04 -17.65 14.50
N GLU A 45 1.18 -17.71 13.49
CA GLU A 45 1.28 -16.87 12.31
C GLU A 45 0.23 -15.75 12.32
N VAL A 46 0.55 -14.63 11.65
CA VAL A 46 -0.32 -13.44 11.63
C VAL A 46 -1.65 -13.73 10.96
N GLY A 47 -2.74 -13.56 11.70
CA GLY A 47 -4.11 -13.69 11.19
C GLY A 47 -4.44 -15.11 10.72
N VAL A 48 -3.67 -16.11 11.15
CA VAL A 48 -3.90 -17.52 10.85
C VAL A 48 -4.33 -18.23 12.13
N ILE A 49 -5.43 -18.97 12.03
CA ILE A 49 -5.94 -19.80 13.11
C ILE A 49 -5.00 -21.01 13.30
N PRO A 50 -4.68 -21.41 14.55
CA PRO A 50 -3.87 -22.59 14.82
C PRO A 50 -4.37 -23.85 14.11
N ASP A 51 -3.44 -24.73 13.72
CA ASP A 51 -3.76 -25.95 12.98
C ASP A 51 -4.75 -26.85 13.74
N GLY A 52 -5.69 -27.42 12.99
CA GLY A 52 -6.68 -28.37 13.52
C GLY A 52 -7.97 -27.75 14.02
N MET A 53 -8.18 -26.45 13.81
CA MET A 53 -9.41 -25.74 14.17
C MET A 53 -10.02 -24.99 12.99
N THR A 54 -11.35 -24.97 12.91
CA THR A 54 -12.09 -24.19 11.90
C THR A 54 -12.36 -22.76 12.36
N LEU A 55 -12.74 -21.89 11.43
CA LEU A 55 -13.16 -20.52 11.77
C LEU A 55 -14.37 -20.49 12.72
N ASP A 56 -15.36 -21.36 12.49
CA ASP A 56 -16.57 -21.44 13.33
C ASP A 56 -16.23 -21.88 14.76
N GLU A 57 -15.32 -22.85 14.91
CA GLU A 57 -14.81 -23.26 16.22
C GLU A 57 -13.99 -22.16 16.89
N TRP A 58 -13.30 -21.35 16.09
CA TRP A 58 -12.51 -20.23 16.59
C TRP A 58 -13.38 -19.11 17.19
N GLU A 59 -14.47 -18.78 16.50
CA GLU A 59 -15.40 -17.72 16.90
C GLU A 59 -16.41 -18.19 17.97
N SER A 60 -16.53 -19.49 18.20
CA SER A 60 -17.46 -20.05 19.19
C SER A 60 -17.11 -19.70 20.65
N GLU A 61 -15.84 -19.36 20.92
CA GLU A 61 -15.33 -19.01 22.24
C GLU A 61 -14.72 -17.61 22.24
N ASP A 62 -14.79 -16.92 23.37
CA ASP A 62 -14.06 -15.65 23.53
C ASP A 62 -12.56 -15.91 23.63
N ARG A 63 -11.85 -15.62 22.54
CA ARG A 63 -10.39 -15.76 22.44
C ARG A 63 -9.68 -14.41 22.33
N SER A 64 -10.30 -13.34 22.81
CA SER A 64 -9.71 -11.99 22.83
C SER A 64 -8.34 -11.90 23.52
N SER A 65 -8.06 -12.81 24.47
CA SER A 65 -6.77 -12.91 25.17
C SER A 65 -5.71 -13.77 24.44
N HIS A 66 -6.07 -14.42 23.34
CA HIS A 66 -5.15 -15.26 22.60
C HIS A 66 -4.13 -14.41 21.83
N PRO A 67 -2.83 -14.79 21.77
CA PRO A 67 -1.80 -14.03 21.06
C PRO A 67 -2.15 -13.68 19.61
N VAL A 68 -2.82 -14.62 18.90
CA VAL A 68 -3.32 -14.39 17.54
C VAL A 68 -4.29 -13.20 17.49
N GLU A 69 -5.24 -13.09 18.41
CA GLU A 69 -6.19 -11.97 18.42
C GLU A 69 -5.54 -10.67 18.86
N MET A 70 -4.67 -10.73 19.86
CA MET A 70 -4.03 -9.54 20.43
C MET A 70 -2.98 -8.92 19.49
N LEU A 71 -2.19 -9.76 18.81
CA LEU A 71 -0.99 -9.33 18.09
C LEU A 71 -1.19 -9.29 16.57
N SER A 72 -2.09 -10.07 15.98
CA SER A 72 -2.28 -10.09 14.52
C SER A 72 -2.69 -8.75 13.92
N PRO A 73 -3.60 -7.95 14.53
CA PRO A 73 -4.04 -6.69 13.93
C PRO A 73 -2.90 -5.71 13.62
N ARG A 74 -1.88 -5.67 14.48
CA ARG A 74 -0.69 -4.84 14.29
C ARG A 74 0.45 -5.60 13.62
N GLY A 75 0.66 -6.86 13.97
CA GLY A 75 1.70 -7.70 13.40
C GLY A 75 1.62 -7.81 11.87
N ILE A 76 0.41 -7.69 11.30
CA ILE A 76 0.22 -7.70 9.85
C ILE A 76 0.89 -6.55 9.13
N LEU A 77 1.02 -5.39 9.79
CA LEU A 77 1.62 -4.20 9.21
C LEU A 77 3.11 -4.41 8.89
N ALA A 78 3.77 -5.30 9.63
CA ALA A 78 5.18 -5.68 9.42
C ALA A 78 5.35 -6.91 8.52
N THR A 79 4.34 -7.27 7.72
CA THR A 79 4.49 -8.36 6.75
C THR A 79 5.02 -7.82 5.41
N PRO A 80 5.95 -8.56 4.73
CA PRO A 80 6.46 -8.15 3.43
C PRO A 80 5.37 -7.91 2.39
N MET A 81 4.28 -8.68 2.47
CA MET A 81 3.15 -8.57 1.56
C MET A 81 2.41 -7.23 1.71
N VAL A 82 2.08 -6.85 2.96
CA VAL A 82 1.44 -5.55 3.23
C VAL A 82 2.37 -4.40 2.87
N ALA A 83 3.66 -4.51 3.20
CA ALA A 83 4.64 -3.50 2.87
C ALA A 83 4.75 -3.26 1.35
N GLY A 84 4.87 -4.34 0.57
CA GLY A 84 4.94 -4.25 -0.90
C GLY A 84 3.66 -3.69 -1.52
N MET A 85 2.49 -4.12 -1.02
CA MET A 85 1.19 -3.63 -1.47
C MET A 85 0.99 -2.15 -1.17
N LEU A 86 1.27 -1.72 0.07
CA LEU A 86 1.16 -0.33 0.50
C LEU A 86 2.12 0.56 -0.30
N PHE A 87 3.38 0.13 -0.43
CA PHE A 87 4.37 0.84 -1.24
C PHE A 87 3.90 1.00 -2.69
N GLY A 88 3.45 -0.09 -3.33
CA GLY A 88 3.01 -0.07 -4.72
C GLY A 88 1.85 0.88 -4.97
N GLN A 89 0.81 0.86 -4.13
CA GLN A 89 -0.35 1.74 -4.29
C GLN A 89 -0.01 3.22 -4.05
N LEU A 90 0.79 3.52 -3.02
CA LEU A 90 1.21 4.90 -2.73
C LEU A 90 2.16 5.44 -3.81
N CYS A 91 3.08 4.61 -4.27
CA CYS A 91 4.01 4.92 -5.36
C CYS A 91 3.23 5.23 -6.65
N ASP A 92 2.20 4.47 -6.98
CA ASP A 92 1.34 4.71 -8.14
C ASP A 92 0.54 6.01 -8.04
N GLY A 93 -0.10 6.23 -6.88
CA GLY A 93 -0.82 7.46 -6.61
C GLY A 93 0.07 8.70 -6.74
N LEU A 94 1.27 8.66 -6.15
CA LEU A 94 2.20 9.78 -6.19
C LEU A 94 2.87 9.96 -7.55
N ALA A 95 3.25 8.88 -8.25
CA ALA A 95 3.82 9.00 -9.58
C ALA A 95 2.83 9.63 -10.58
N THR A 96 1.53 9.29 -10.44
CA THR A 96 0.46 9.87 -11.25
C THR A 96 0.22 11.33 -10.88
N MET A 97 0.08 11.64 -9.59
CA MET A 97 -0.10 13.01 -9.09
C MET A 97 1.02 13.93 -9.56
N VAL A 98 2.27 13.48 -9.38
CA VAL A 98 3.46 14.23 -9.80
C VAL A 98 3.55 14.35 -11.32
N GLY A 99 3.17 13.32 -12.08
CA GLY A 99 3.16 13.36 -13.54
C GLY A 99 2.18 14.40 -14.10
N ILE A 100 1.03 14.55 -13.47
CA ILE A 100 0.00 15.51 -13.89
C ILE A 100 0.38 16.91 -13.41
N ASP A 101 0.48 17.11 -12.10
CA ASP A 101 0.64 18.44 -11.49
C ASP A 101 1.98 19.11 -11.85
N TYR A 102 3.04 18.34 -12.12
CA TYR A 102 4.38 18.88 -12.37
C TYR A 102 4.80 18.84 -13.85
N PHE A 103 4.36 17.84 -14.62
CA PHE A 103 4.72 17.70 -16.04
C PHE A 103 3.58 18.02 -17.01
N GLY A 104 2.38 18.31 -16.52
CA GLY A 104 1.21 18.59 -17.34
C GLY A 104 0.80 17.40 -18.21
N PHE A 105 1.09 16.17 -17.76
CA PHE A 105 0.72 14.98 -18.51
C PHE A 105 -0.80 14.85 -18.59
N SER A 106 -1.33 14.74 -19.82
CA SER A 106 -2.72 14.35 -20.02
C SER A 106 -2.86 12.85 -19.75
N GLU A 107 -3.60 12.49 -18.70
CA GLU A 107 -3.86 11.11 -18.33
C GLU A 107 -4.82 10.48 -19.37
N LYS A 108 -4.37 9.42 -20.06
CA LYS A 108 -5.15 8.80 -21.15
C LYS A 108 -6.12 7.73 -20.66
N HIS A 109 -6.12 7.41 -19.37
CA HIS A 109 -6.93 6.33 -18.80
C HIS A 109 -8.28 6.87 -18.32
N PRO A 110 -9.43 6.40 -18.86
CA PRO A 110 -10.75 6.99 -18.60
C PRO A 110 -11.14 7.06 -17.12
N LEU A 111 -10.75 6.04 -16.34
CA LEU A 111 -11.06 5.98 -14.91
C LEU A 111 -10.23 6.97 -14.09
N SER A 112 -8.94 7.13 -14.42
CA SER A 112 -8.08 8.08 -13.72
C SER A 112 -8.50 9.49 -14.09
N ASP A 113 -8.77 9.75 -15.38
CA ASP A 113 -9.24 11.03 -15.90
C ASP A 113 -10.58 11.46 -15.25
N ALA A 114 -11.53 10.53 -15.06
CA ALA A 114 -12.78 10.82 -14.35
C ALA A 114 -12.56 11.23 -12.88
N VAL A 115 -11.64 10.56 -12.16
CA VAL A 115 -11.29 10.95 -10.79
C VAL A 115 -10.60 12.31 -10.78
N ILE A 116 -9.72 12.58 -11.73
CA ILE A 116 -9.00 13.86 -11.83
C ILE A 116 -9.96 15.01 -12.16
N GLN A 117 -10.90 14.83 -13.09
CA GLN A 117 -11.92 15.83 -13.44
C GLN A 117 -12.81 16.14 -12.23
N PHE A 118 -13.22 15.13 -11.47
CA PHE A 118 -13.95 15.35 -10.21
C PHE A 118 -13.10 16.13 -9.20
N GLY A 119 -11.79 15.85 -9.12
CA GLY A 119 -10.85 16.61 -8.29
C GLY A 119 -10.68 18.07 -8.73
N ASN A 120 -10.67 18.33 -10.05
CA ASN A 120 -10.63 19.68 -10.62
C ASN A 120 -11.89 20.49 -10.27
N ASP A 121 -13.07 19.85 -10.31
CA ASP A 121 -14.35 20.49 -9.97
C ASP A 121 -14.44 20.91 -8.49
N LEU A 122 -13.63 20.31 -7.63
CA LEU A 122 -13.59 20.60 -6.19
C LEU A 122 -12.77 21.86 -5.84
N ASP A 123 -11.88 22.35 -6.73
CA ASP A 123 -11.04 23.56 -6.60
C ASP A 123 -10.34 23.75 -5.22
N ILE A 124 -9.93 22.64 -4.57
CA ILE A 124 -9.31 22.65 -3.22
C ILE A 124 -7.78 22.74 -3.29
N LEU A 125 -7.15 22.00 -4.20
CA LEU A 125 -5.69 21.89 -4.37
C LEU A 125 -5.37 21.64 -5.84
N ALA A 126 -4.52 22.47 -6.45
CA ALA A 126 -3.89 22.29 -7.78
C ALA A 126 -4.76 21.60 -8.87
N GLU A 127 -4.12 20.97 -9.87
CA GLU A 127 -4.80 20.05 -10.78
C GLU A 127 -5.27 18.82 -9.96
N GLY A 128 -6.44 18.27 -10.27
CA GLY A 128 -7.21 17.32 -9.46
C GLY A 128 -6.56 15.96 -9.20
N ALA A 129 -5.27 15.81 -9.52
CA ALA A 129 -4.51 14.57 -9.36
C ALA A 129 -4.26 14.20 -7.90
N TRP A 130 -4.35 15.15 -6.96
CA TRP A 130 -4.36 14.88 -5.52
C TRP A 130 -5.49 13.92 -5.11
N LEU A 131 -6.65 13.96 -5.79
CA LEU A 131 -7.77 13.08 -5.50
C LEU A 131 -7.44 11.64 -5.89
N PHE A 132 -6.69 11.43 -6.98
CA PHE A 132 -6.23 10.10 -7.37
C PHE A 132 -5.30 9.49 -6.32
N PHE A 133 -4.35 10.27 -5.80
CA PHE A 133 -3.50 9.84 -4.69
C PHE A 133 -4.34 9.50 -3.46
N LEU A 134 -5.33 10.33 -3.10
CA LEU A 134 -6.22 10.08 -1.96
C LEU A 134 -7.00 8.77 -2.12
N VAL A 135 -7.56 8.51 -3.30
CA VAL A 135 -8.28 7.27 -3.60
C VAL A 135 -7.36 6.07 -3.44
N LYS A 136 -6.12 6.14 -3.97
CA LYS A 136 -5.12 5.07 -3.85
C LYS A 136 -4.69 4.83 -2.40
N ALA A 137 -4.43 5.90 -1.64
CA ALA A 137 -4.08 5.82 -0.24
C ALA A 137 -5.23 5.24 0.61
N THR A 138 -6.47 5.65 0.32
CA THR A 138 -7.68 5.13 0.99
C THR A 138 -7.89 3.66 0.67
N LEU A 139 -7.73 3.26 -0.60
CA LEU A 139 -7.83 1.86 -1.01
C LEU A 139 -6.76 1.01 -0.31
N ALA A 140 -5.51 1.46 -0.27
CA ALA A 140 -4.45 0.76 0.43
C ALA A 140 -4.75 0.64 1.93
N GLY A 141 -5.18 1.72 2.57
CA GLY A 141 -5.57 1.74 3.99
C GLY A 141 -6.73 0.79 4.29
N LEU A 142 -7.77 0.77 3.45
CA LEU A 142 -8.93 -0.11 3.59
C LEU A 142 -8.54 -1.58 3.47
N ILE A 143 -7.66 -1.91 2.51
CA ILE A 143 -7.19 -3.28 2.33
C ILE A 143 -6.35 -3.72 3.54
N VAL A 144 -5.44 -2.87 4.03
CA VAL A 144 -4.66 -3.14 5.24
C VAL A 144 -5.56 -3.34 6.46
N TRP A 145 -6.56 -2.47 6.64
CA TRP A 145 -7.52 -2.58 7.73
C TRP A 145 -8.33 -3.88 7.65
N MET A 146 -8.85 -4.22 6.46
CA MET A 146 -9.58 -5.47 6.23
C MET A 146 -8.70 -6.68 6.59
N PHE A 147 -7.44 -6.71 6.15
CA PHE A 147 -6.53 -7.80 6.47
C PHE A 147 -6.13 -7.88 7.95
N SER A 148 -6.12 -6.75 8.66
CA SER A 148 -5.88 -6.70 10.11
C SER A 148 -7.00 -7.38 10.91
N GLU A 149 -8.23 -7.25 10.44
CA GLU A 149 -9.41 -7.82 11.12
C GLU A 149 -9.66 -9.28 10.72
N LEU A 150 -9.42 -9.64 9.46
CA LEU A 150 -9.71 -10.98 8.96
C LEU A 150 -8.81 -12.05 9.61
N ARG A 151 -9.46 -13.11 10.11
CA ARG A 151 -8.83 -14.38 10.49
C ARG A 151 -9.09 -15.39 9.39
N ILE A 152 -8.08 -16.19 9.08
CA ILE A 152 -8.18 -17.25 8.08
C ILE A 152 -7.72 -18.57 8.66
N GLU A 153 -8.32 -19.64 8.17
CA GLU A 153 -7.86 -21.00 8.47
C GLU A 153 -6.50 -21.25 7.80
N SER A 154 -5.67 -22.08 8.44
CA SER A 154 -4.36 -22.52 7.92
C SER A 154 -4.46 -23.05 6.47
N ARG A 155 -5.51 -23.81 6.15
CA ARG A 155 -5.76 -24.32 4.77
C ARG A 155 -5.95 -23.21 3.72
N GLN A 156 -6.45 -22.04 4.13
CA GLN A 156 -6.77 -20.93 3.23
C GLN A 156 -5.65 -19.88 3.14
N GLN A 157 -4.52 -20.09 3.83
CA GLN A 157 -3.39 -19.17 3.82
C GLN A 157 -2.90 -18.81 2.42
N HIS A 158 -2.80 -19.79 1.53
CA HIS A 158 -2.36 -19.56 0.16
C HIS A 158 -3.30 -18.64 -0.62
N LEU A 159 -4.62 -18.71 -0.38
CA LEU A 159 -5.59 -17.83 -1.04
C LEU A 159 -5.39 -16.38 -0.61
N ARG A 160 -5.16 -16.14 0.69
CA ARG A 160 -4.85 -14.80 1.20
C ARG A 160 -3.59 -14.24 0.55
N VAL A 161 -2.52 -15.03 0.45
CA VAL A 161 -1.29 -14.61 -0.22
C VAL A 161 -1.55 -14.22 -1.68
N LEU A 162 -2.35 -15.02 -2.40
CA LEU A 162 -2.71 -14.74 -3.80
C LEU A 162 -3.51 -13.44 -3.95
N ILE A 163 -4.48 -13.17 -3.06
CA ILE A 163 -5.26 -11.93 -3.09
C ILE A 163 -4.35 -10.73 -2.83
N VAL A 164 -3.49 -10.79 -1.80
CA VAL A 164 -2.55 -9.69 -1.50
C VAL A 164 -1.59 -9.48 -2.67
N LEU A 165 -1.09 -10.56 -3.26
CA LEU A 165 -0.20 -10.51 -4.42
C LEU A 165 -0.90 -9.85 -5.61
N ALA A 166 -2.15 -10.21 -5.90
CA ALA A 166 -2.94 -9.59 -6.97
C ALA A 166 -3.11 -8.07 -6.74
N VAL A 167 -3.51 -7.66 -5.54
CA VAL A 167 -3.64 -6.23 -5.18
C VAL A 167 -2.30 -5.51 -5.29
N MET A 168 -1.21 -6.15 -4.83
CA MET A 168 0.14 -5.60 -4.92
C MET A 168 0.55 -5.38 -6.38
N ILE A 169 0.27 -6.34 -7.27
CA ILE A 169 0.56 -6.21 -8.71
C ILE A 169 -0.26 -5.06 -9.32
N VAL A 170 -1.53 -4.92 -8.94
CA VAL A 170 -2.41 -3.84 -9.42
C VAL A 170 -1.91 -2.44 -9.02
N GLY A 171 -1.22 -2.30 -7.89
CA GLY A 171 -0.56 -1.03 -7.52
C GLY A 171 0.83 -0.87 -8.14
N MET A 172 1.66 -1.92 -8.08
CA MET A 172 3.07 -1.85 -8.47
C MET A 172 3.27 -1.73 -9.99
N ALA A 173 2.45 -2.40 -10.81
CA ALA A 173 2.56 -2.32 -12.27
C ALA A 173 2.32 -0.89 -12.82
N PRO A 174 1.22 -0.19 -12.48
CA PRO A 174 1.04 1.18 -12.91
C PRO A 174 2.03 2.14 -12.22
N GLY A 175 2.42 1.92 -10.96
CA GLY A 175 3.41 2.77 -10.30
C GLY A 175 4.81 2.72 -10.95
N LEU A 176 5.28 1.52 -11.31
CA LEU A 176 6.52 1.37 -12.08
C LEU A 176 6.41 2.03 -13.47
N ARG A 177 5.27 1.91 -14.13
CA ARG A 177 4.99 2.59 -15.40
C ARG A 177 5.02 4.11 -15.24
N GLY A 178 4.40 4.64 -14.19
CA GLY A 178 4.37 6.06 -13.86
C GLY A 178 5.77 6.60 -13.61
N ILE A 179 6.58 5.92 -12.80
CA ILE A 179 7.99 6.28 -12.60
C ILE A 179 8.78 6.24 -13.92
N GLY A 180 8.59 5.21 -14.74
CA GLY A 180 9.24 5.12 -16.05
C GLY A 180 8.92 6.32 -16.94
N ARG A 181 7.64 6.76 -16.94
CA ARG A 181 7.20 7.98 -17.63
C ARG A 181 7.85 9.24 -17.07
N LEU A 182 7.92 9.38 -15.75
CA LEU A 182 8.60 10.50 -15.10
C LEU A 182 10.07 10.57 -15.49
N ILE A 183 10.80 9.44 -15.45
CA ILE A 183 12.22 9.37 -15.81
C ILE A 183 12.44 9.71 -17.29
N LEU A 184 11.57 9.22 -18.17
CA LEU A 184 11.67 9.43 -19.62
C LEU A 184 11.10 10.78 -20.08
N GLY A 185 10.34 11.48 -19.24
CA GLY A 185 9.69 12.75 -19.56
C GLY A 185 8.56 12.64 -20.60
N VAL A 186 7.87 11.49 -20.69
CA VAL A 186 6.83 11.18 -21.71
C VAL A 186 5.53 10.64 -21.14
#